data_AF-A0A2N2EWL6-F1
#
_entry.id   AF-A0A2N2EWL6-F1
#
_cell.length_a   1.000
_cell.length_b   1.000
_cell.length_c   1.000
_cell.angle_alpha   90.00
_cell.angle_beta   90.00
_cell.angle_gamma   90.00
#
_symmetry.space_group_name_H-M   'P 1'
#
loop_
_entity.id
_entity.type
_entity.pdbx_description
1 polymer ?
#
loop_
_entity_poly.entity_id
_entity_poly.type
_entity_poly.pdbx_seq_one_letter_code
_entity_poly.pdbx_strand_id
1 'polypeptide(L)'
;MEAHRRGVEIEVILEIDDKGGYLNEQNVKAKETLEAAGIKVRFDSGGTVTHVKLIIIDGYITLVGSHNWTYTAFALNNEASVVIEDTELAAEFFKYYKGIR
;
A
#
# COMPACT_ATOMS: atom_id res chain seq x y z
N MET A 1 8.24 -1.09 -9.55
CA MET A 1 9.30 -0.81 -10.55
C MET A 1 9.00 -1.43 -11.91
N GLU A 2 8.96 -2.77 -12.04
CA GLU A 2 8.76 -3.41 -13.35
C GLU A 2 7.42 -3.06 -13.98
N ALA A 3 6.32 -3.12 -13.22
CA ALA A 3 5.00 -2.69 -13.70
C ALA A 3 5.01 -1.24 -14.22
N HIS A 4 5.66 -0.32 -13.51
CA HIS A 4 5.82 1.06 -13.96
C HIS A 4 6.59 1.16 -15.30
N ARG A 5 7.67 0.40 -15.47
CA ARG A 5 8.40 0.32 -16.75
C ARG A 5 7.56 -0.22 -17.90
N ARG A 6 6.54 -1.04 -17.61
CA ARG A 6 5.56 -1.51 -18.60
C ARG A 6 4.46 -0.47 -18.88
N GLY A 7 4.50 0.71 -18.25
CA GLY A 7 3.53 1.79 -18.45
C GLY A 7 2.33 1.76 -17.50
N VAL A 8 2.34 0.90 -16.48
CA VAL A 8 1.27 0.85 -15.48
C VAL A 8 1.35 2.09 -14.58
N GLU A 9 0.23 2.79 -14.40
CA GLU A 9 0.11 3.85 -13.41
C GLU A 9 0.07 3.24 -12.00
N ILE A 10 0.91 3.76 -11.11
CA ILE A 10 1.05 3.25 -9.74
C ILE A 10 1.00 4.45 -8.79
N GLU A 11 0.13 4.34 -7.78
CA GLU A 11 0.10 5.23 -6.63
C GLU A 11 0.25 4.40 -5.35
N VAL A 12 1.00 4.92 -4.38
CA VAL A 12 1.28 4.24 -3.11
C VAL A 12 1.06 5.20 -1.95
N ILE A 13 0.40 4.71 -0.89
CA ILE A 13 0.38 5.35 0.42
C ILE A 13 1.21 4.50 1.37
N LEU A 14 2.09 5.15 2.13
CA LEU A 14 2.87 4.53 3.19
C LEU A 14 2.50 5.15 4.53
N GLU A 15 2.51 4.34 5.58
CA GLU A 15 2.25 4.79 6.94
C GLU A 15 3.46 5.58 7.48
N ILE A 16 3.19 6.64 8.23
CA ILE A 16 4.22 7.36 9.00
C ILE A 16 3.63 7.83 10.33
N ASP A 17 4.47 7.96 11.36
CA ASP A 17 4.06 8.60 12.63
C ASP A 17 5.02 9.70 13.09
N ASP A 18 4.66 10.41 14.16
CA ASP A 18 5.48 11.48 14.77
C ASP A 18 6.58 10.96 15.71
N LYS A 19 6.55 9.66 16.04
CA LYS A 19 7.47 9.02 16.99
C LYS A 19 8.77 8.57 16.33
N GLY A 20 8.75 8.37 15.02
CA GLY A 20 9.91 7.89 14.28
C GLY A 20 10.17 6.40 14.50
N GLY A 21 11.43 6.02 14.39
CA GLY A 21 11.88 4.64 14.60
C GLY A 21 11.85 3.79 13.34
N TYR A 22 12.04 2.48 13.55
CA TYR A 22 12.37 1.54 12.48
C TYR A 22 11.35 1.53 11.34
N LEU A 23 10.05 1.59 11.64
CA LEU A 23 8.99 1.61 10.63
C LEU A 23 9.13 2.83 9.70
N ASN A 24 9.23 4.04 10.27
CA ASN A 24 9.39 5.27 9.48
C ASN A 24 10.67 5.24 8.65
N GLU A 25 11.78 4.76 9.20
CA GLU A 25 13.03 4.61 8.45
C GLU A 25 12.87 3.71 7.21
N GLN A 26 12.15 2.59 7.35
CA GLN A 26 11.89 1.69 6.22
C GLN A 26 10.93 2.33 5.21
N ASN A 27 9.86 2.97 5.66
CA ASN A 27 8.88 3.59 4.77
C ASN A 27 9.45 4.83 4.04
N VAL A 28 10.34 5.60 4.66
CA VAL A 28 11.10 6.67 4.01
C VAL A 28 11.99 6.12 2.90
N LYS A 29 12.78 5.08 3.18
CA LYS A 29 13.63 4.43 2.15
C LYS A 29 12.79 3.85 1.01
N ALA A 30 11.65 3.25 1.31
CA ALA A 30 10.73 2.73 0.32
C ALA A 30 10.15 3.85 -0.56
N LYS A 31 9.71 4.95 0.04
CA LYS A 31 9.26 6.15 -0.69
C LYS A 31 10.34 6.68 -1.61
N GLU A 32 11.54 6.93 -1.11
CA GLU A 32 12.68 7.44 -1.90
C GLU A 32 12.98 6.53 -3.10
N THR A 33 13.00 5.22 -2.87
CA THR A 33 13.27 4.21 -3.93
C THR A 33 12.19 4.22 -5.01
N LEU A 34 10.92 4.32 -4.62
CA LEU A 34 9.79 4.34 -5.55
C LEU A 34 9.67 5.68 -6.29
N GLU A 35 9.89 6.80 -5.62
CA GLU A 35 9.85 8.13 -6.24
C GLU A 35 11.01 8.32 -7.22
N ALA A 36 12.20 7.82 -6.91
CA ALA A 36 13.33 7.79 -7.85
C ALA A 36 13.01 7.01 -9.14
N ALA A 37 11.97 6.17 -9.12
CA ALA A 37 11.45 5.45 -10.27
C ALA A 37 10.43 6.21 -11.11
N GLY A 38 9.93 7.35 -10.63
CA GLY A 38 8.78 8.06 -11.19
C GLY A 38 7.42 7.57 -10.67
N ILE A 39 7.37 6.75 -9.61
CA ILE A 39 6.11 6.28 -9.01
C ILE A 39 5.59 7.33 -8.02
N LYS A 40 4.29 7.63 -8.06
CA LYS A 40 3.65 8.56 -7.12
C LYS A 40 3.53 7.89 -5.76
N VAL A 41 4.18 8.45 -4.74
CA VAL A 41 4.11 7.94 -3.37
C VAL A 41 3.80 9.09 -2.42
N ARG A 42 2.92 8.85 -1.44
CA ARG A 42 2.70 9.79 -0.34
C ARG A 42 2.69 9.06 0.99
N PHE A 43 2.92 9.80 2.07
CA PHE A 43 2.60 9.30 3.39
C PHE A 43 1.13 9.55 3.72
N ASP A 44 0.60 8.80 4.68
CA ASP A 44 -0.57 9.25 5.43
C ASP A 44 -0.18 10.39 6.40
N SER A 45 -1.17 10.93 7.09
CA SER A 45 -1.05 12.09 7.97
C SER A 45 -0.45 11.75 9.34
N GLY A 46 -0.26 10.46 9.65
CA GLY A 46 0.21 9.96 10.95
C GLY A 46 -0.70 10.21 12.16
N GLY A 47 -1.79 10.96 12.00
CA GLY A 47 -2.78 11.19 13.06
C GLY A 47 -3.72 9.99 13.30
N THR A 48 -3.83 9.10 12.33
CA THR A 48 -4.57 7.83 12.44
C THR A 48 -3.82 6.78 11.65
N VAL A 49 -3.46 5.69 12.33
CA VAL A 49 -2.76 4.56 11.73
C VAL A 49 -3.64 3.96 10.62
N THR A 50 -3.16 3.98 9.38
CA THR A 50 -3.89 3.40 8.25
C THR A 50 -4.09 1.90 8.45
N HIS A 51 -3.05 1.16 8.85
CA HIS A 51 -3.00 -0.28 9.18
C HIS A 51 -3.59 -1.28 8.15
N VAL A 52 -4.20 -0.81 7.07
CA VAL A 52 -4.76 -1.62 5.99
C VAL A 52 -3.65 -2.08 5.04
N LYS A 53 -3.79 -3.28 4.48
CA LYS A 53 -2.90 -3.78 3.45
C LYS A 53 -3.75 -4.14 2.26
N LEU A 54 -3.76 -3.20 1.33
CA LEU A 54 -4.72 -3.08 0.25
C LEU A 54 -3.97 -2.86 -1.05
N ILE A 55 -4.36 -3.59 -2.08
CA ILE A 55 -4.00 -3.28 -3.47
C ILE A 55 -5.30 -3.29 -4.27
N ILE A 56 -5.49 -2.27 -5.11
CA ILE A 56 -6.59 -2.20 -6.07
C ILE A 56 -5.97 -2.15 -7.45
N ILE A 57 -6.41 -3.03 -8.35
CA ILE A 57 -5.87 -3.17 -9.71
C ILE A 57 -7.02 -3.02 -10.70
N ASP A 58 -6.82 -2.15 -11.69
CA ASP A 58 -7.72 -1.90 -12.84
C ASP A 58 -9.18 -1.59 -12.48
N GLY A 59 -9.46 -1.24 -11.22
CA GLY A 59 -10.78 -0.91 -10.72
C GLY A 59 -11.71 -2.11 -10.52
N TYR A 60 -11.22 -3.35 -10.55
CA TYR A 60 -12.06 -4.54 -10.33
C TYR A 60 -11.40 -5.65 -9.50
N ILE A 61 -10.07 -5.67 -9.37
CA ILE A 61 -9.37 -6.61 -8.49
C ILE A 61 -8.97 -5.90 -7.21
N THR A 62 -9.35 -6.47 -6.08
CA THR A 62 -8.89 -6.04 -4.76
C THR A 62 -8.15 -7.17 -4.06
N LEU A 63 -6.94 -6.90 -3.59
CA LEU A 63 -6.26 -7.74 -2.61
C LEU A 63 -6.33 -7.05 -1.24
N VAL A 64 -6.82 -7.76 -0.24
CA VAL A 64 -6.80 -7.31 1.16
C VAL A 64 -6.41 -8.46 2.09
N GLY A 65 -5.65 -8.16 3.13
CA GLY A 65 -5.19 -9.20 4.06
C GLY A 65 -4.66 -8.66 5.39
N SER A 66 -4.29 -9.61 6.26
CA SER A 66 -3.69 -9.32 7.58
C SER A 66 -2.20 -8.95 7.50
N HIS A 67 -1.52 -9.36 6.43
CA HIS A 67 -0.07 -9.27 6.30
C HIS A 67 0.45 -7.83 6.19
N ASN A 68 1.62 -7.56 6.76
CA ASN A 68 2.43 -6.40 6.37
C ASN A 68 3.20 -6.67 5.06
N TRP A 69 3.68 -5.63 4.38
CA TRP A 69 4.55 -5.76 3.19
C TRP A 69 6.00 -6.08 3.57
N THR A 70 6.21 -7.16 4.33
CA THR A 70 7.52 -7.54 4.87
C THR A 70 7.81 -9.02 4.63
N TYR A 71 9.10 -9.37 4.56
CA TYR A 71 9.52 -10.76 4.41
C TYR A 71 8.93 -11.67 5.50
N THR A 72 8.96 -11.22 6.75
CA THR A 72 8.44 -11.99 7.89
C THR A 72 6.95 -12.32 7.73
N ALA A 73 6.13 -11.36 7.28
CA ALA A 73 4.71 -11.60 7.06
C ALA A 73 4.47 -12.65 5.95
N PHE A 74 5.25 -12.61 4.87
CA PHE A 74 5.08 -13.56 3.77
C PHE A 74 5.72 -14.94 3.99
N ALA A 75 6.78 -15.03 4.80
CA ALA A 75 7.56 -16.26 4.92
C ALA A 75 7.39 -16.99 6.26
N LEU A 76 7.07 -16.27 7.34
CA LEU A 76 7.18 -16.79 8.70
C LEU A 76 5.88 -16.70 9.50
N ASN A 77 5.04 -15.71 9.21
CA ASN A 77 3.76 -15.54 9.92
C ASN A 77 2.65 -16.39 9.32
N ASN A 78 1.68 -16.74 10.15
CA ASN A 78 0.38 -17.18 9.68
C ASN A 78 -0.45 -15.95 9.32
N GLU A 79 -0.63 -15.71 8.02
CA GLU A 79 -1.41 -14.59 7.49
C GLU A 79 -2.58 -15.11 6.65
N ALA A 80 -3.63 -14.31 6.53
CA ALA A 80 -4.74 -14.57 5.63
C ALA A 80 -4.96 -13.37 4.71
N SER A 81 -5.11 -13.66 3.42
CA SER A 81 -5.43 -12.66 2.40
C SER A 81 -6.41 -13.22 1.41
N VAL A 82 -7.23 -12.33 0.86
CA VAL A 82 -8.19 -12.65 -0.18
C VAL A 82 -7.97 -11.75 -1.38
N VAL A 83 -8.10 -12.35 -2.57
CA VAL A 83 -8.28 -11.64 -3.83
C VAL A 83 -9.76 -11.67 -4.14
N ILE A 84 -10.33 -10.50 -4.42
CA ILE A 84 -11.75 -10.34 -4.74
C ILE A 84 -11.83 -9.64 -6.09
N GLU A 85 -12.53 -10.28 -7.04
CA GLU A 85 -12.81 -9.74 -8.36
C GLU A 85 -14.25 -9.22 -8.38
N ASP A 86 -14.42 -7.95 -8.05
CA ASP A 86 -15.71 -7.28 -7.97
C ASP A 86 -15.53 -5.76 -8.16
N THR A 87 -16.16 -5.21 -9.19
CA THR A 87 -16.05 -3.79 -9.55
C THR A 87 -16.66 -2.85 -8.51
N GLU A 88 -17.78 -3.25 -7.88
CA GLU A 88 -18.46 -2.42 -6.89
C GLU A 88 -17.62 -2.33 -5.61
N LEU A 89 -17.08 -3.46 -5.16
CA LEU A 89 -16.19 -3.52 -4.01
C LEU A 89 -14.89 -2.75 -4.26
N ALA A 90 -14.28 -2.92 -5.43
CA ALA A 90 -13.07 -2.19 -5.79
C ALA A 90 -13.30 -0.66 -5.81
N ALA A 91 -14.47 -0.20 -6.26
CA ALA A 91 -14.84 1.21 -6.22
C ALA A 91 -14.98 1.74 -4.78
N GLU A 92 -15.57 0.97 -3.86
CA GLU A 92 -15.66 1.34 -2.45
C GLU A 92 -14.27 1.40 -1.78
N PHE A 93 -13.39 0.43 -2.04
CA PHE A 93 -12.02 0.50 -1.56
C PHE A 93 -11.24 1.66 -2.17
N PHE A 94 -11.48 2.00 -3.43
CA PHE A 94 -10.84 3.15 -4.07
C PHE A 94 -11.29 4.46 -3.41
N LYS A 95 -12.58 4.59 -3.10
CA LYS A 95 -13.11 5.73 -2.33
C LYS A 95 -12.48 5.81 -0.94
N TYR A 96 -12.35 4.67 -0.24
CA TYR A 96 -11.64 4.59 1.04
C TYR A 96 -10.17 5.04 0.90
N TYR A 97 -9.44 4.53 -0.09
CA TYR A 97 -8.06 4.92 -0.41
C TYR A 97 -7.92 6.43 -0.63
N LYS A 98 -8.84 7.04 -1.38
CA LYS A 98 -8.85 8.50 -1.61
C LYS A 98 -9.14 9.30 -0.34
N GLY A 99 -9.82 8.69 0.64
CA GLY A 99 -10.14 9.30 1.94
C GLY A 99 -9.00 9.27 2.96
N ILE A 100 -7.98 8.43 2.76
CA ILE A 100 -6.80 8.36 3.64
C ILE A 100 -6.06 9.69 3.51
N ARG A 101 -5.98 10.45 4.61
CA ARG A 101 -5.26 11.71 4.68
C ARG A 101 -3.82 11.45 5.04
#